data_AF-A0A932LED5-F1
#
_entry.id   AF-A0A932LED5-F1
#
_cell.length_a   1.000
_cell.length_b   1.000
_cell.length_c   1.000
_cell.angle_alpha   90.00
_cell.angle_beta   90.00
_cell.angle_gamma   90.00
#
_symmetry.space_group_name_H-M   'P 1'
#
loop_
_entity.id
_entity.type
_entity.pdbx_description
1 polymer ?
#
loop_
_entity_poly.entity_id
_entity_poly.type
_entity_poly.pdbx_seq_one_letter_code
_entity_poly.pdbx_strand_id
1 'polypeptide(L)'
;MDHSDKLQQIEQLRNQLERLESELREEPPTPWRATSYYTAYYANNGFMLGMFAAISSLLFNVVGATLVGKHPLELIRVYLTFPLGEEALSLESGLTLAIGCCLYIATGMLLGIPMYLALTRWTGQATFFRRLLVASGLMLGVWIVNYYCVLSWLQPLLFGGNWIIQEIPWWVGALTHLVYGWTMVLLYPLGLYHPYLPYFTQSERP
;
A
#
# COMPACT_ATOMS: atom_id res chain seq x y z
N MET A 1 -25.97 -47.17 24.86
CA MET A 1 -26.90 -46.33 24.10
C MET A 1 -27.75 -47.26 23.27
N ASP A 2 -29.01 -47.36 23.62
CA ASP A 2 -29.95 -48.29 23.01
C ASP A 2 -30.32 -47.84 21.59
N HIS A 3 -30.82 -48.75 20.76
CA HIS A 3 -31.26 -48.43 19.39
C HIS A 3 -32.39 -47.39 19.40
N SER A 4 -33.26 -47.44 20.41
CA SER A 4 -34.31 -46.45 20.64
C SER A 4 -33.74 -45.04 20.86
N ASP A 5 -32.67 -44.91 21.66
CA ASP A 5 -32.02 -43.63 21.94
C ASP A 5 -31.46 -42.98 20.66
N LYS A 6 -30.91 -43.80 19.76
CA LYS A 6 -30.37 -43.34 18.47
C LYS A 6 -31.46 -42.84 17.53
N LEU A 7 -32.59 -43.55 17.46
CA LEU A 7 -33.73 -43.12 16.64
C LEU A 7 -34.28 -41.78 17.13
N GLN A 8 -34.40 -41.61 18.44
CA GLN A 8 -34.87 -40.38 19.04
C GLN A 8 -33.90 -39.21 18.77
N GLN A 9 -32.59 -39.45 18.84
CA GLN A 9 -31.59 -38.45 18.46
C GLN A 9 -31.66 -38.06 16.98
N ILE A 10 -31.87 -39.02 16.08
CA ILE A 10 -32.01 -38.74 14.64
C ILE A 10 -33.25 -37.86 14.39
N GLU A 11 -34.36 -38.15 15.05
CA GLU A 11 -35.58 -37.37 14.93
C GLU A 11 -35.42 -35.94 15.49
N GLN A 12 -34.75 -35.80 16.63
CA GLN A 12 -34.38 -34.49 17.18
C GLN A 12 -33.50 -33.68 16.23
N LEU A 13 -32.48 -34.31 15.63
CA LEU A 13 -31.59 -33.65 14.67
C LEU A 13 -32.32 -33.23 13.41
N ARG A 14 -33.25 -34.05 12.90
CA ARG A 14 -34.08 -33.69 11.74
C ARG A 14 -34.95 -32.47 12.03
N ASN A 15 -35.60 -32.44 13.19
CA ASN A 15 -36.44 -31.31 13.59
C ASN A 15 -35.61 -30.04 13.80
N GLN A 16 -34.39 -30.16 14.34
CA GLN A 16 -33.46 -29.03 14.47
C GLN A 16 -33.00 -28.51 13.11
N LEU A 17 -32.71 -29.41 12.16
CA LEU A 17 -32.29 -29.05 10.82
C LEU A 17 -33.42 -28.33 10.07
N GLU A 18 -34.65 -28.85 10.12
CA GLU A 18 -35.81 -28.22 9.49
C GLU A 18 -36.09 -26.83 10.07
N ARG A 19 -35.96 -26.68 11.40
CA ARG A 19 -36.07 -25.39 12.07
C ARG A 19 -34.98 -24.41 11.60
N LEU A 20 -33.71 -24.82 11.60
CA LEU A 20 -32.60 -23.96 11.15
C LEU A 20 -32.74 -23.59 9.67
N GLU A 21 -33.22 -24.50 8.83
CA GLU A 21 -33.52 -24.22 7.42
C GLU A 21 -34.66 -23.20 7.27
N SER A 22 -35.70 -23.26 8.12
CA SER A 22 -36.77 -22.26 8.12
C SER A 22 -36.27 -20.88 8.57
N GLU A 23 -35.46 -20.82 9.63
CA GLU A 23 -34.86 -19.58 10.14
C GLU A 23 -33.93 -18.95 9.08
N LEU A 24 -33.13 -19.75 8.37
CA LEU A 24 -32.27 -19.29 7.27
C LEU A 24 -33.03 -18.83 6.02
N ARG A 25 -34.26 -19.29 5.80
CA ARG A 25 -35.12 -18.82 4.70
C ARG A 25 -35.79 -17.49 5.03
N GLU A 26 -36.10 -17.25 6.30
CA GLU A 26 -36.77 -16.04 6.77
C GLU A 26 -35.81 -14.88 7.01
N GLU A 27 -34.57 -15.15 7.42
CA GLU A 27 -33.55 -14.12 7.53
C GLU A 27 -32.97 -13.78 6.15
N PRO A 28 -33.19 -12.55 5.62
CA PRO A 28 -32.46 -12.13 4.43
C PRO A 28 -30.97 -12.25 4.76
N PRO A 29 -30.15 -12.93 3.93
CA PRO A 29 -28.76 -13.17 4.25
C PRO A 29 -28.12 -11.83 4.54
N THR A 30 -27.81 -11.59 5.82
CA THR A 30 -27.12 -10.36 6.19
C THR A 30 -25.80 -10.46 5.45
N PRO A 31 -25.44 -9.50 4.58
CA PRO A 31 -24.18 -9.56 3.88
C PRO A 31 -23.08 -9.31 4.91
N TRP A 32 -22.68 -10.36 5.64
CA TRP A 32 -21.50 -10.38 6.49
C TRP A 32 -20.22 -10.15 5.67
N ARG A 33 -20.36 -10.27 4.34
CA ARG A 33 -19.33 -10.09 3.33
C ARG A 33 -19.52 -8.77 2.61
N ALA A 34 -18.43 -8.04 2.41
CA ALA A 34 -18.39 -6.94 1.47
C ALA A 34 -18.68 -7.46 0.04
N THR A 35 -19.89 -7.22 -0.44
CA THR A 35 -20.30 -7.52 -1.83
C THR A 35 -19.81 -6.47 -2.81
N SER A 36 -19.27 -5.35 -2.31
CA SER A 36 -18.80 -4.21 -3.08
C SER A 36 -17.34 -3.86 -2.74
N TYR A 37 -16.88 -2.70 -3.21
CA TYR A 37 -15.51 -2.24 -3.04
C TYR A 37 -15.12 -2.12 -1.55
N TYR A 38 -14.22 -2.99 -1.10
CA TYR A 38 -13.81 -3.05 0.30
C TYR A 38 -12.65 -2.09 0.60
N THR A 39 -12.96 -0.82 0.84
CA THR A 39 -11.97 0.25 1.04
C THR A 39 -10.96 -0.06 2.15
N ALA A 40 -11.39 -0.58 3.30
CA ALA A 40 -10.47 -0.88 4.41
C ALA A 40 -9.44 -1.97 4.04
N TYR A 41 -9.88 -3.01 3.32
CA TYR A 41 -8.98 -4.04 2.79
C TYR A 41 -7.96 -3.45 1.82
N TYR A 42 -8.42 -2.64 0.86
CA TYR A 42 -7.53 -2.01 -0.10
C TYR A 42 -6.60 -0.97 0.57
N ALA A 43 -7.06 -0.23 1.57
CA ALA A 43 -6.22 0.67 2.33
C ALA A 43 -5.09 -0.08 3.06
N ASN A 44 -5.41 -1.17 3.76
CA ASN A 44 -4.41 -1.99 4.45
C ASN A 44 -3.41 -2.64 3.47
N ASN A 45 -3.89 -3.15 2.33
CA ASN A 45 -3.00 -3.65 1.28
C ASN A 45 -2.13 -2.54 0.69
N GLY A 46 -2.69 -1.36 0.43
CA GLY A 46 -1.93 -0.21 -0.04
C GLY A 46 -0.83 0.20 0.92
N PHE A 47 -1.11 0.16 2.22
CA PHE A 47 -0.11 0.41 3.26
C PHE A 47 1.05 -0.59 3.24
N MET A 48 0.73 -1.89 3.18
CA MET A 48 1.75 -2.95 3.13
C MET A 48 2.54 -2.95 1.82
N LEU A 49 1.86 -2.82 0.68
CA LEU A 49 2.51 -2.71 -0.63
C LEU A 49 3.37 -1.44 -0.73
N GLY A 50 2.93 -0.35 -0.10
CA GLY A 50 3.68 0.90 0.01
C GLY A 50 5.01 0.74 0.72
N MET A 51 5.12 -0.17 1.70
CA MET A 51 6.39 -0.53 2.34
C MET A 51 7.38 -1.08 1.31
N PHE A 52 6.96 -2.07 0.51
CA PHE A 52 7.82 -2.69 -0.50
C PHE A 52 8.19 -1.73 -1.62
N ALA A 53 7.28 -0.85 -2.03
CA ALA A 53 7.55 0.21 -2.97
C ALA A 53 8.57 1.23 -2.43
N ALA A 54 8.47 1.59 -1.14
CA ALA A 54 9.43 2.46 -0.47
C ALA A 54 10.82 1.83 -0.40
N ILE A 55 10.91 0.55 -0.01
CA ILE A 55 12.18 -0.20 0.02
C ILE A 55 12.79 -0.25 -1.38
N SER A 56 11.99 -0.54 -2.40
CA SER A 56 12.47 -0.60 -3.80
C SER A 56 13.00 0.75 -4.29
N SER A 57 12.29 1.85 -3.98
CA SER A 57 12.73 3.22 -4.27
C SER A 57 14.00 3.60 -3.51
N LEU A 58 14.12 3.18 -2.25
CA LEU A 58 15.32 3.40 -1.44
C LEU A 58 16.53 2.64 -2.01
N LEU A 59 16.35 1.37 -2.36
CA LEU A 59 17.39 0.57 -3.01
C LEU A 59 17.82 1.18 -4.35
N PHE A 60 16.86 1.66 -5.14
CA PHE A 60 17.14 2.36 -6.38
C PHE A 60 18.04 3.59 -6.13
N ASN A 61 17.78 4.38 -5.09
CA ASN A 61 18.61 5.51 -4.71
C ASN A 61 20.01 5.10 -4.24
N VAL A 62 20.10 4.09 -3.37
CA VAL A 62 21.37 3.57 -2.85
C VAL A 62 22.25 3.10 -4.01
N VAL A 63 21.71 2.26 -4.90
CA VAL A 63 22.44 1.76 -6.07
C VAL A 63 22.79 2.91 -7.01
N GLY A 64 21.82 3.77 -7.33
CA GLY A 64 22.04 4.94 -8.20
C GLY A 64 23.17 5.82 -7.69
N ALA A 65 23.16 6.20 -6.41
CA ALA A 65 24.19 7.01 -5.79
C ALA A 65 25.58 6.35 -5.87
N THR A 66 25.68 5.04 -5.62
CA THR A 66 26.98 4.35 -5.75
C THR A 66 27.52 4.35 -7.18
N LEU A 67 26.65 4.28 -8.20
CA LEU A 67 27.05 4.29 -9.61
C LEU A 67 27.58 5.66 -10.08
N VAL A 68 27.09 6.76 -9.49
CA VAL A 68 27.61 8.11 -9.74
C VAL A 68 28.70 8.54 -8.75
N GLY A 69 29.20 7.62 -7.91
CA GLY A 69 30.28 7.91 -6.96
C GLY A 69 29.88 8.79 -5.77
N LYS A 70 28.56 8.92 -5.52
CA LYS A 70 28.01 9.64 -4.37
C LYS A 70 27.81 8.71 -3.17
N HIS A 71 27.68 9.29 -1.97
CA HIS A 71 27.42 8.49 -0.79
C HIS A 71 25.99 7.90 -0.86
N PRO A 72 25.80 6.58 -0.73
CA PRO A 72 24.51 5.92 -0.97
C PRO A 72 23.34 6.43 -0.12
N LEU A 73 23.65 7.14 0.97
CA LEU A 73 22.70 7.60 1.96
C LEU A 73 22.59 9.12 2.02
N GLU A 74 23.24 9.82 1.08
CA GLU A 74 23.15 11.28 0.92
C GLU A 74 21.69 11.72 0.80
N LEU A 75 20.88 10.99 0.04
CA LEU A 75 19.45 11.28 -0.12
C LEU A 75 18.66 11.20 1.19
N ILE A 76 19.00 10.25 2.07
CA ILE A 76 18.36 10.11 3.39
C ILE A 76 18.79 11.24 4.33
N ARG A 77 20.07 11.64 4.32
CA ARG A 77 20.53 12.81 5.09
C ARG A 77 19.84 14.09 4.63
N VAL A 78 19.76 14.27 3.32
CA VAL A 78 19.06 15.40 2.71
C VAL A 78 17.57 15.37 3.08
N TYR A 79 16.91 14.21 3.10
CA TYR A 79 15.53 14.07 3.56
C TYR A 79 15.35 14.41 5.05
N LEU A 80 16.31 14.03 5.90
CA LEU A 80 16.30 14.34 7.33
C LEU A 80 16.49 15.83 7.64
N THR A 81 16.88 16.65 6.66
CA THR A 81 16.87 18.11 6.83
C THR A 81 15.48 18.68 7.10
N PHE A 82 14.42 17.94 6.74
CA PHE A 82 13.06 18.35 7.05
C PHE A 82 12.76 18.34 8.56
N PRO A 83 12.93 17.23 9.31
CA PRO A 83 12.73 17.25 10.76
C PRO A 83 13.88 17.88 11.58
N LEU A 84 15.12 17.86 11.07
CA LEU A 84 16.33 18.18 11.87
C LEU A 84 17.11 19.41 11.35
N GLY A 85 16.69 20.04 10.25
CA GLY A 85 17.39 21.19 9.67
C GLY A 85 18.78 20.85 9.12
N GLU A 86 19.68 21.84 9.07
CA GLU A 86 21.03 21.72 8.52
C GLU A 86 21.89 20.68 9.26
N GLU A 87 21.67 20.49 10.56
CA GLU A 87 22.40 19.52 11.37
C GLU A 87 22.31 18.10 10.79
N ALA A 88 21.24 17.77 10.06
CA ALA A 88 21.09 16.48 9.39
C ALA A 88 22.23 16.15 8.40
N LEU A 89 22.86 17.17 7.81
CA LEU A 89 23.92 16.99 6.81
C LEU A 89 25.25 16.56 7.43
N SER A 90 25.50 16.93 8.70
CA SER A 90 26.74 16.58 9.43
C SER A 90 26.62 15.30 10.25
N LEU A 91 25.42 14.70 10.33
CA LEU A 91 25.19 13.48 11.10
C LEU A 91 25.71 12.23 10.37
N GLU A 92 26.81 11.68 10.89
CA GLU A 92 27.39 10.40 10.42
C GLU A 92 26.98 9.18 11.24
N SER A 93 26.15 9.35 12.28
CA SER A 93 25.72 8.25 13.14
C SER A 93 24.82 7.25 12.41
N GLY A 94 25.13 5.96 12.53
CA GLY A 94 24.28 4.87 12.02
C GLY A 94 22.86 4.89 12.60
N LEU A 95 22.68 5.45 13.80
CA LEU A 95 21.35 5.61 14.42
C LEU A 95 20.50 6.64 13.67
N THR A 96 21.06 7.81 13.34
CA THR A 96 20.38 8.85 12.56
C THR A 96 19.93 8.30 11.21
N LEU A 97 20.81 7.52 10.58
CA LEU A 97 20.50 6.88 9.33
C LEU A 97 19.34 5.88 9.44
N ALA A 98 19.37 5.03 10.46
CA ALA A 98 18.29 4.07 10.70
C ALA A 98 16.95 4.79 10.89
N ILE A 99 16.93 5.91 11.63
CA ILE A 99 15.75 6.77 11.79
C ILE A 99 15.28 7.31 10.44
N GLY A 100 16.19 7.82 9.61
CA GLY A 100 15.86 8.31 8.26
C GLY A 100 15.28 7.23 7.35
N CYS A 101 15.85 6.02 7.36
CA CYS A 101 15.31 4.87 6.63
C CYS A 101 13.91 4.49 7.12
N CYS A 102 13.70 4.43 8.45
CA CYS A 102 12.39 4.14 9.03
C CYS A 102 11.36 5.20 8.64
N LEU A 103 11.72 6.48 8.70
CA LEU A 103 10.83 7.58 8.30
C LEU A 103 10.50 7.52 6.81
N TYR A 104 11.49 7.22 5.96
CA TYR A 104 11.29 7.06 4.52
C TYR A 104 10.30 5.93 4.21
N ILE A 105 10.49 4.77 4.84
CA ILE A 105 9.60 3.61 4.67
C ILE A 105 8.19 3.93 5.21
N ALA A 106 8.08 4.54 6.38
CA ALA A 106 6.80 4.92 6.98
C ALA A 106 6.01 5.89 6.08
N THR A 107 6.68 6.93 5.55
CA THR A 107 6.06 7.86 4.58
C THR A 107 5.60 7.11 3.33
N GLY A 108 6.41 6.18 2.83
CA GLY A 108 6.02 5.33 1.69
C GLY A 108 4.85 4.40 1.98
N MET A 109 4.70 3.89 3.19
CA MET A 109 3.53 3.11 3.60
C MET A 109 2.26 3.96 3.61
N LEU A 110 2.34 5.18 4.16
CA LEU A 110 1.21 6.11 4.19
C LEU A 110 0.81 6.56 2.78
N LEU A 111 1.78 6.84 1.91
CA LEU A 111 1.52 7.19 0.50
C LEU A 111 0.92 6.01 -0.28
N GLY A 112 1.24 4.78 0.12
CA GLY A 112 0.75 3.57 -0.52
C GLY A 112 -0.77 3.42 -0.42
N ILE A 113 -1.38 3.92 0.65
CA ILE A 113 -2.84 3.89 0.86
C ILE A 113 -3.59 4.63 -0.27
N PRO A 114 -3.46 5.96 -0.44
CA PRO A 114 -4.19 6.68 -1.47
C PRO A 114 -3.79 6.23 -2.87
N MET A 115 -2.52 5.90 -3.08
CA MET A 115 -2.03 5.42 -4.37
C MET A 115 -2.70 4.10 -4.78
N TYR A 116 -2.75 3.13 -3.87
CA TYR A 116 -3.34 1.84 -4.16
C TYR A 116 -4.86 1.93 -4.34
N LEU A 117 -5.54 2.74 -3.51
CA LEU A 117 -6.96 3.04 -3.68
C LEU A 117 -7.27 3.68 -5.03
N ALA A 118 -6.43 4.61 -5.49
CA ALA A 118 -6.56 5.22 -6.80
C ALA A 118 -6.37 4.19 -7.92
N LEU A 119 -5.35 3.33 -7.82
CA LEU A 119 -5.11 2.27 -8.79
C LEU A 119 -6.27 1.28 -8.87
N THR A 120 -6.73 0.73 -7.75
CA THR A 120 -7.85 -0.22 -7.75
C THR A 120 -9.14 0.42 -8.26
N ARG A 121 -9.38 1.71 -7.94
CA ARG A 121 -10.59 2.42 -8.35
C ARG A 121 -10.64 2.79 -9.83
N TRP A 122 -9.51 3.19 -10.42
CA TRP A 122 -9.44 3.65 -11.82
C TRP A 122 -8.96 2.58 -12.80
N THR A 123 -8.31 1.52 -12.30
CA THR A 123 -7.60 0.56 -13.16
C THR A 123 -7.95 -0.91 -12.87
N GLY A 124 -9.04 -1.16 -12.14
CA GLY A 124 -9.49 -2.51 -11.77
C GLY A 124 -9.58 -3.48 -12.95
N GLN A 125 -10.06 -3.03 -14.12
CA GLN A 125 -10.13 -3.83 -15.35
C GLN A 125 -9.15 -3.38 -16.45
N ALA A 126 -8.21 -2.49 -16.12
CA ALA A 126 -7.26 -1.98 -17.10
C ALA A 126 -6.14 -2.99 -17.39
N THR A 127 -5.56 -2.88 -18.58
CA THR A 127 -4.34 -3.61 -18.94
C THR A 127 -3.16 -3.16 -18.08
N PHE A 128 -2.14 -4.00 -17.97
CA PHE A 128 -0.90 -3.68 -17.24
C PHE A 128 -0.29 -2.34 -17.70
N PHE A 129 -0.23 -2.10 -19.01
CA PHE A 129 0.33 -0.85 -19.55
C PHE A 129 -0.46 0.39 -19.12
N ARG A 130 -1.80 0.32 -19.16
CA ARG A 130 -2.64 1.44 -18.70
C ARG A 130 -2.48 1.67 -17.19
N ARG A 131 -2.31 0.62 -16.39
CA ARG A 131 -1.98 0.74 -14.96
C ARG A 131 -0.64 1.47 -14.76
N LEU A 132 0.38 1.10 -15.52
CA LEU A 132 1.70 1.72 -15.47
C LEU A 132 1.64 3.21 -15.81
N LEU A 133 0.88 3.59 -16.85
CA LEU A 133 0.68 5.00 -17.22
C LEU A 133 -0.04 5.79 -16.13
N VAL A 134 -1.14 5.26 -15.57
CA VAL A 134 -1.87 5.90 -14.47
C VAL A 134 -0.98 6.05 -13.25
N ALA A 135 -0.21 5.01 -12.90
CA ALA A 135 0.71 5.06 -11.77
C ALA A 135 1.82 6.10 -11.97
N SER A 136 2.37 6.17 -13.18
CA SER A 136 3.40 7.15 -13.54
C SER A 136 2.85 8.58 -13.42
N GLY A 137 1.65 8.82 -13.97
CA GLY A 137 0.99 10.12 -13.86
C GLY A 137 0.71 10.53 -12.41
N LEU A 138 0.21 9.60 -11.58
CA LEU A 138 -0.05 9.86 -10.17
C LEU A 138 1.22 10.16 -9.39
N MET A 139 2.27 9.37 -9.59
CA MET A 139 3.52 9.56 -8.87
C MET A 139 4.29 10.80 -9.32
N LEU A 140 4.23 11.15 -10.60
CA LEU A 140 4.75 12.45 -11.06
C LEU A 140 3.93 13.61 -10.50
N GLY A 141 2.60 13.45 -10.36
CA GLY A 141 1.76 14.43 -9.67
C GLY A 141 2.15 14.61 -8.21
N VAL A 142 2.33 13.51 -7.47
CA VAL A 142 2.83 13.55 -6.08
C VAL A 142 4.21 14.20 -6.01
N TRP A 143 5.11 13.83 -6.92
CA TRP A 143 6.44 14.43 -7.01
C TRP A 143 6.36 15.94 -7.26
N ILE A 144 5.55 16.42 -8.20
CA ILE A 144 5.37 17.85 -8.48
C ILE A 144 4.88 18.58 -7.22
N VAL A 145 3.85 18.06 -6.55
CA VAL A 145 3.31 18.67 -5.32
C VAL A 145 4.37 18.67 -4.22
N ASN A 146 5.09 17.56 -4.03
CA ASN A 146 6.12 17.48 -3.00
C ASN A 146 7.28 18.45 -3.30
N TYR A 147 7.81 18.42 -4.52
CA TYR A 147 8.95 19.24 -4.92
C TYR A 147 8.63 20.74 -4.93
N TYR A 148 7.51 21.14 -5.53
CA TYR A 148 7.18 22.54 -5.76
C TYR A 148 6.24 23.18 -4.72
N CYS A 149 5.59 22.40 -3.86
CA CYS A 149 4.74 22.96 -2.79
C CYS A 149 5.31 22.68 -1.39
N VAL A 150 5.86 21.50 -1.15
CA VAL A 150 6.38 21.14 0.18
C VAL A 150 7.85 21.57 0.31
N LEU A 151 8.71 21.11 -0.58
CA LEU A 151 10.16 21.28 -0.43
C LEU A 151 10.64 22.68 -0.80
N SER A 152 10.02 23.34 -1.77
CA SER A 152 10.41 24.69 -2.20
C SER A 152 9.84 25.81 -1.33
N TRP A 153 8.72 25.58 -0.65
CA TRP A 153 7.97 26.62 0.05
C TRP A 153 7.81 26.31 1.54
N LEU A 154 7.33 25.11 1.89
CA LEU A 154 7.04 24.76 3.29
C LEU A 154 8.33 24.49 4.08
N GLN A 155 9.29 23.75 3.51
CA GLN A 155 10.56 23.47 4.19
C GLN A 155 11.34 24.75 4.54
N PRO A 156 11.57 25.70 3.60
CA PRO A 156 12.30 26.93 3.91
C PRO A 156 11.58 27.79 4.93
N LEU A 157 10.24 27.78 4.92
CA LEU A 157 9.43 28.53 5.86
C LEU A 157 9.52 27.97 7.29
N LEU A 158 9.56 26.64 7.44
CA LEU A 158 9.55 25.98 8.76
C LEU A 158 10.94 25.78 9.35
N PHE A 159 11.94 25.46 8.51
CA PHE A 159 13.25 25.00 8.96
C PHE A 159 14.42 25.78 8.35
N GLY A 160 14.13 26.75 7.48
CA GLY A 160 15.14 27.46 6.69
C GLY A 160 15.64 26.64 5.51
N GLY A 161 16.51 27.26 4.70
CA GLY A 161 17.26 26.62 3.61
C GLY A 161 16.44 26.02 2.46
N ASN A 162 17.11 25.75 1.33
CA ASN A 162 16.54 25.06 0.16
C ASN A 162 17.38 23.81 -0.17
N TRP A 163 17.88 23.12 0.86
CA TRP A 163 18.90 22.08 0.71
C TRP A 163 18.45 20.93 -0.20
N ILE A 164 17.19 20.49 -0.09
CA ILE A 164 16.69 19.36 -0.90
C ILE A 164 16.69 19.69 -2.40
N ILE A 165 16.32 20.92 -2.76
CA ILE A 165 16.30 21.39 -4.15
C ILE A 165 17.70 21.64 -4.70
N GLN A 166 18.64 22.03 -3.84
CA GLN A 166 20.02 22.31 -4.22
C GLN A 166 20.85 21.03 -4.37
N GLU A 167 20.65 20.06 -3.47
CA GLU A 167 21.49 18.85 -3.40
C GLU A 167 20.98 17.70 -4.28
N ILE A 168 19.65 17.60 -4.48
CA ILE A 168 19.04 16.52 -5.24
C ILE A 168 18.52 17.06 -6.58
N PRO A 169 19.08 16.61 -7.72
CA PRO A 169 18.55 16.96 -9.01
C PRO A 169 17.08 16.54 -9.13
N TRP A 170 16.24 17.44 -9.64
CA TRP A 170 14.79 17.24 -9.75
C TRP A 170 14.41 15.91 -10.46
N TRP A 171 15.21 15.49 -11.44
CA TRP A 171 14.98 14.25 -12.20
C TRP A 171 15.23 12.98 -11.37
N VAL A 172 16.15 13.02 -10.39
CA VAL A 172 16.35 11.93 -9.43
C VAL A 172 15.11 11.81 -8.56
N GLY A 173 14.60 12.94 -8.06
CA GLY A 173 13.32 13.00 -7.35
C GLY A 173 12.17 12.40 -8.18
N ALA A 174 12.04 12.78 -9.44
CA ALA A 174 10.99 12.24 -10.31
C ALA A 174 11.14 10.72 -10.51
N LEU A 175 12.35 10.24 -10.76
CA LEU A 175 12.62 8.83 -11.04
C LEU A 175 12.35 7.95 -9.83
N THR A 176 12.66 8.41 -8.61
CA THR A 176 12.36 7.67 -7.38
C THR A 176 10.86 7.50 -7.16
N HIS A 177 10.08 8.55 -7.43
CA HIS A 177 8.62 8.47 -7.38
C HIS A 177 8.08 7.53 -8.47
N LEU A 178 8.67 7.53 -9.67
CA LEU A 178 8.30 6.58 -10.72
C LEU A 178 8.58 5.12 -10.31
N VAL A 179 9.77 4.82 -9.79
CA VAL A 179 10.12 3.47 -9.32
C VAL A 179 9.15 3.01 -8.23
N TYR A 180 8.79 3.90 -7.30
CA TYR A 180 7.77 3.62 -6.30
C TYR A 180 6.43 3.23 -6.97
N GLY A 181 5.93 4.05 -7.90
CA GLY A 181 4.66 3.80 -8.60
C GLY A 181 4.68 2.51 -9.43
N TRP A 182 5.78 2.22 -10.11
CA TRP A 182 5.94 1.00 -10.89
C TRP A 182 5.99 -0.24 -10.00
N THR A 183 6.66 -0.15 -8.86
CA THR A 183 6.66 -1.24 -7.87
C THR A 183 5.25 -1.53 -7.37
N MET A 184 4.45 -0.49 -7.08
CA MET A 184 3.04 -0.67 -6.71
C MET A 184 2.23 -1.38 -7.81
N VAL A 185 2.49 -1.09 -9.08
CA VAL A 185 1.82 -1.77 -10.21
C VAL A 185 2.26 -3.23 -10.34
N LEU A 186 3.55 -3.52 -10.15
CA LEU A 186 4.07 -4.89 -10.20
C LEU A 186 3.48 -5.75 -9.08
N LEU A 187 3.36 -5.19 -7.87
CA LEU A 187 2.81 -5.90 -6.71
C LEU A 187 1.28 -5.86 -6.63
N TYR A 188 0.63 -5.05 -7.47
CA TYR A 188 -0.84 -4.88 -7.47
C TYR A 188 -1.64 -6.18 -7.42
N PRO A 189 -1.31 -7.25 -8.18
CA PRO A 189 -2.09 -8.48 -8.15
C PRO A 189 -2.15 -9.15 -6.77
N LEU A 190 -1.14 -8.93 -5.92
CA LEU A 190 -1.05 -9.53 -4.58
C LEU A 190 -2.05 -8.91 -3.60
N GLY A 191 -2.52 -7.69 -3.85
CA GLY A 191 -3.47 -7.00 -2.98
C GLY A 191 -4.91 -7.01 -3.52
N LEU A 192 -5.23 -7.86 -4.50
CA LEU A 192 -6.59 -7.98 -5.02
C LEU A 192 -7.49 -8.74 -4.04
N TYR A 193 -8.70 -8.23 -3.83
CA TYR A 193 -9.68 -8.92 -3.01
C TYR A 193 -10.34 -10.03 -3.82
N HIS A 194 -10.05 -11.29 -3.46
CA HIS A 194 -10.76 -12.44 -3.98
C HIS A 194 -11.77 -12.90 -2.94
N PRO A 195 -13.06 -12.68 -3.19
CA PRO A 195 -14.05 -12.91 -2.17
C PRO A 195 -14.28 -14.44 -2.08
N TYR A 196 -14.26 -15.03 -0.88
CA TYR A 196 -14.37 -16.49 -0.67
C TYR A 196 -15.66 -17.08 -1.27
N LEU A 197 -15.58 -18.03 -2.19
CA LEU A 197 -16.75 -18.72 -2.73
C LEU A 197 -16.97 -20.02 -1.93
N PRO A 198 -18.11 -20.21 -1.24
CA PRO A 198 -18.41 -21.45 -0.56
C PRO A 198 -18.46 -22.62 -1.54
N TYR A 199 -17.94 -23.78 -1.13
CA TYR A 199 -17.86 -24.99 -1.94
C TYR A 199 -19.21 -25.43 -2.54
N PHE A 200 -20.31 -25.25 -1.80
CA PHE A 200 -21.65 -25.67 -2.24
C PHE A 200 -22.16 -24.93 -3.49
N THR A 201 -21.75 -23.68 -3.72
CA THR A 201 -22.13 -22.91 -4.92
C THR A 201 -21.28 -23.22 -6.15
N GLN A 202 -20.23 -24.05 -6.04
CA GLN A 202 -19.46 -24.52 -7.19
C GLN A 202 -20.10 -25.73 -7.89
N SER A 203 -20.90 -26.53 -7.16
CA SER A 203 -21.53 -27.74 -7.70
C SER A 203 -22.74 -27.49 -8.62
N GLU A 204 -23.24 -26.25 -8.67
CA GLU A 204 -24.39 -25.85 -9.49
C GLU A 204 -24.00 -25.08 -10.77
N ARG A 205 -22.69 -24.98 -11.10
CA ARG A 205 -22.28 -24.44 -12.40
C ARG A 205 -22.24 -25.58 -13.43
N PRO A 206 -23.06 -25.52 -14.50
CA PRO A 206 -23.01 -26.49 -15.60
C PRO A 206 -21.69 -26.42 -16.37
#